data_AF-A0A2T4JIQ2-F1
#
_entry.id   AF-A0A2T4JIQ2-F1
#
_cell.length_a   1.000
_cell.length_b   1.000
_cell.length_c   1.000
_cell.angle_alpha   90.00
_cell.angle_beta   90.00
_cell.angle_gamma   90.00
#
_symmetry.space_group_name_H-M   'P 1'
#
loop_
_entity.id
_entity.type
_entity.pdbx_description
1 polymer ?
#
loop_
_entity_poly.entity_id
_entity_poly.type
_entity_poly.pdbx_seq_one_letter_code
_entity_poly.pdbx_strand_id
1 'polypeptide(L)'
;FKPRQVYAACSDNMRLYLDTVKGDRALPDALDFIRAAELMLRELGINQSAWDDACNAMGPIEAALSVIVIDAGQYRSSRPIHSPGGALRAFTRRHKAGQLNLTGSIIGMIERSREK
;
A
#
# COMPACT_ATOMS: atom_id res chain seq x y z
N PHE A 1 -4.22 -8.89 10.04
CA PHE A 1 -3.52 -7.59 9.94
C PHE A 1 -3.95 -6.71 11.11
N LYS A 2 -3.03 -6.01 11.80
CA LYS A 2 -3.37 -5.06 12.87
C LYS A 2 -3.25 -3.63 12.31
N PRO A 3 -4.35 -2.86 12.19
CA PRO A 3 -4.35 -1.52 11.59
C PRO A 3 -3.26 -0.59 12.12
N ARG A 4 -3.06 -0.59 13.45
CA ARG A 4 -2.02 0.20 14.12
C ARG A 4 -0.61 -0.05 13.58
N GLN A 5 -0.26 -1.32 13.33
CA GLN A 5 1.10 -1.66 12.91
C GLN A 5 1.37 -1.20 11.49
N VAL A 6 0.38 -1.28 10.60
CA VAL A 6 0.56 -0.80 9.23
C VAL A 6 0.50 0.71 9.15
N TYR A 7 -0.42 1.35 9.88
CA TYR A 7 -0.43 2.80 10.01
C TYR A 7 0.93 3.35 10.46
N ALA A 8 1.54 2.75 11.50
CA ALA A 8 2.86 3.16 11.98
C ALA A 8 4.00 2.91 10.96
N ALA A 9 3.84 1.92 10.08
CA ALA A 9 4.86 1.55 9.10
C ALA A 9 4.72 2.27 7.74
N CYS A 10 3.63 3.01 7.52
CA CYS A 10 3.40 3.83 6.33
C CYS A 10 4.47 4.94 6.20
N SER A 11 4.70 5.41 4.98
CA SER A 11 5.48 6.64 4.76
C SER A 11 4.78 7.86 5.37
N ASP A 12 5.51 8.97 5.51
CA ASP A 12 4.97 10.22 6.04
C ASP A 12 3.80 10.74 5.18
N ASN A 13 3.93 10.69 3.85
CA ASN A 13 2.84 11.05 2.93
C ASN A 13 1.64 10.14 3.13
N MET A 14 1.82 8.81 3.10
CA MET A 14 0.69 7.89 3.28
C MET A 14 -0.01 8.09 4.64
N ARG A 15 0.74 8.38 5.71
CA ARG A 15 0.14 8.72 7.01
C ARG A 15 -0.66 10.02 6.96
N LEU A 16 -0.18 11.07 6.29
CA LEU A 16 -0.91 12.33 6.12
C LEU A 16 -2.31 12.11 5.50
N TYR A 17 -2.37 11.28 4.46
CA TYR A 17 -3.65 10.97 3.82
C TYR A 17 -4.54 10.07 4.66
N LEU A 18 -3.96 9.07 5.37
CA LEU A 18 -4.70 8.28 6.35
C LEU A 18 -5.29 9.14 7.46
N ASP A 19 -4.53 10.11 7.97
CA ASP A 19 -4.98 11.06 8.99
C ASP A 19 -6.13 11.92 8.49
N THR A 20 -6.07 12.34 7.22
CA THR A 20 -7.13 13.10 6.58
C THR A 20 -8.43 12.30 6.47
N VAL A 21 -8.37 11.05 5.98
CA VAL A 21 -9.59 10.26 5.72
C VAL A 21 -10.17 9.60 6.97
N LYS A 22 -9.34 9.26 7.98
CA LYS A 22 -9.81 8.71 9.25
C LYS A 22 -10.45 9.77 10.15
N GLY A 23 -10.10 11.06 9.94
CA GLY A 23 -10.53 12.17 10.79
C GLY A 23 -10.15 11.98 12.25
N ASP A 24 -11.12 12.19 13.14
CA ASP A 24 -10.93 12.11 14.60
C ASP A 24 -10.75 10.67 15.12
N ARG A 25 -10.93 9.65 14.27
CA ARG A 25 -10.71 8.25 14.69
C ARG A 25 -9.25 8.03 15.07
N ALA A 26 -9.05 7.26 16.14
CA ALA A 26 -7.71 6.95 16.64
C ALA A 26 -6.88 6.09 15.67
N LEU A 27 -7.53 5.22 14.89
CA LEU A 27 -6.89 4.35 13.89
C LEU A 27 -7.74 4.29 12.62
N PRO A 28 -7.11 4.15 11.44
CA PRO A 28 -7.83 3.92 10.20
C PRO A 28 -8.50 2.54 10.18
N ASP A 29 -9.68 2.48 9.58
CA ASP A 29 -10.35 1.23 9.21
C ASP A 29 -10.04 0.82 7.75
N ALA A 30 -10.68 -0.25 7.28
CA ALA A 30 -10.47 -0.75 5.91
C ALA A 30 -10.83 0.28 4.83
N LEU A 31 -11.89 1.06 5.02
CA LEU A 31 -12.33 2.06 4.06
C LEU A 31 -11.36 3.26 4.05
N ASP A 32 -10.83 3.63 5.22
CA ASP A 32 -9.78 4.63 5.34
C ASP A 32 -8.52 4.24 4.56
N PHE A 33 -8.08 2.98 4.65
CA PHE A 33 -6.95 2.49 3.85
C PHE A 33 -7.22 2.54 2.34
N ILE A 34 -8.42 2.18 1.89
CA ILE A 34 -8.80 2.24 0.48
C ILE A 34 -8.78 3.69 -0.02
N ARG A 35 -9.43 4.61 0.70
CA ARG A 35 -9.49 6.03 0.33
C ARG A 35 -8.12 6.68 0.31
N ALA A 36 -7.29 6.41 1.32
CA ALA A 36 -5.93 6.93 1.34
C ALA A 36 -5.10 6.39 0.16
N ALA A 37 -5.21 5.10 -0.16
CA ALA A 37 -4.51 4.52 -1.31
C ALA A 37 -4.94 5.16 -2.64
N GLU A 38 -6.24 5.40 -2.84
CA GLU A 38 -6.77 6.08 -4.03
C GLU A 38 -6.24 7.51 -4.18
N LEU A 39 -6.16 8.26 -3.08
CA LEU A 39 -5.57 9.61 -3.09
C LEU A 39 -4.07 9.58 -3.49
N MET A 40 -3.36 8.49 -3.18
CA MET A 40 -1.93 8.34 -3.45
C MET A 40 -1.59 8.03 -4.88
N LEU A 41 -2.55 7.55 -5.66
CA LEU A 41 -2.29 7.06 -7.01
C LEU A 41 -1.59 8.12 -7.86
N ARG A 42 -2.02 9.38 -7.74
CA ARG A 42 -1.42 10.49 -8.49
C ARG A 42 0.03 10.77 -8.08
N GLU A 43 0.31 10.83 -6.77
CA GLU A 43 1.67 11.05 -6.26
C GLU A 43 2.63 9.92 -6.66
N LEU A 44 2.13 8.70 -6.67
CA LEU A 44 2.90 7.50 -7.03
C LEU A 44 3.00 7.28 -8.55
N GLY A 45 2.36 8.10 -9.38
CA GLY A 45 2.29 7.89 -10.83
C GLY A 45 1.60 6.57 -11.21
N ILE A 46 0.66 6.11 -10.39
CA ILE A 46 -0.16 4.93 -10.65
C ILE A 46 -1.40 5.38 -11.42
N ASN A 47 -1.53 4.91 -12.66
CA ASN A 47 -2.73 5.19 -13.45
C ASN A 47 -3.96 4.48 -12.88
N GLN A 48 -5.12 5.12 -12.99
CA GLN A 48 -6.41 4.57 -12.56
C GLN A 48 -6.66 3.15 -13.09
N SER A 49 -6.33 2.88 -14.36
CA SER A 49 -6.52 1.56 -14.96
C SER A 49 -5.73 0.44 -14.26
N ALA A 50 -4.59 0.75 -13.64
CA ALA A 50 -3.80 -0.21 -12.88
C ALA A 50 -4.40 -0.46 -11.49
N TRP A 51 -4.99 0.58 -10.89
CA TRP A 51 -5.77 0.46 -9.65
C TRP A 51 -7.02 -0.37 -9.85
N ASP A 52 -7.79 -0.10 -10.91
CA ASP A 52 -9.02 -0.83 -11.21
C ASP A 52 -8.74 -2.32 -11.49
N ASP A 53 -7.68 -2.64 -12.25
CA ASP A 53 -7.28 -4.04 -12.48
C ASP A 53 -6.83 -4.73 -11.18
N ALA A 54 -6.13 -4.01 -10.29
CA ALA A 54 -5.78 -4.54 -8.98
C ALA A 54 -7.03 -4.82 -8.15
N CYS A 55 -7.94 -3.85 -8.01
CA CYS A 55 -9.19 -4.00 -7.26
C CYS A 55 -10.04 -5.16 -7.79
N ASN A 56 -10.16 -5.30 -9.12
CA ASN A 56 -10.89 -6.40 -9.74
C ASN A 56 -10.25 -7.76 -9.46
N ALA A 57 -8.93 -7.82 -9.32
CA ALA A 57 -8.19 -9.07 -9.13
C ALA A 57 -8.15 -9.54 -7.68
N MET A 58 -7.88 -8.65 -6.74
CA MET A 58 -7.60 -8.98 -5.33
C MET A 58 -8.58 -8.35 -4.32
N GLY A 59 -9.53 -7.55 -4.81
CA GLY A 59 -10.40 -6.73 -3.97
C GLY A 59 -9.74 -5.42 -3.54
N PRO A 60 -10.54 -4.43 -3.14
CA PRO A 60 -10.06 -3.07 -2.90
C PRO A 60 -9.13 -2.97 -1.70
N ILE A 61 -9.35 -3.77 -0.65
CA ILE A 61 -8.49 -3.75 0.54
C ILE A 61 -7.08 -4.29 0.25
N GLU A 62 -6.95 -5.39 -0.48
CA GLU A 62 -5.63 -5.94 -0.83
C GLU A 62 -4.91 -5.06 -1.86
N ALA A 63 -5.66 -4.44 -2.78
CA ALA A 63 -5.13 -3.43 -3.70
C ALA A 63 -4.57 -2.22 -2.93
N ALA A 64 -5.32 -1.71 -1.95
CA ALA A 64 -4.88 -0.61 -1.08
C ALA A 64 -3.62 -0.97 -0.29
N LEU A 65 -3.59 -2.15 0.33
CA LEU A 65 -2.42 -2.64 1.05
C LEU A 65 -1.20 -2.84 0.13
N SER A 66 -1.43 -3.23 -1.12
CA SER A 66 -0.37 -3.32 -2.14
C SER A 66 0.20 -1.95 -2.45
N VAL A 67 -0.64 -0.92 -2.63
CA VAL A 67 -0.20 0.48 -2.82
C VAL A 67 0.63 0.97 -1.63
N ILE A 68 0.20 0.71 -0.40
CA ILE A 68 0.95 1.08 0.83
C ILE A 68 2.32 0.39 0.87
N VAL A 69 2.38 -0.91 0.56
CA VAL A 69 3.65 -1.66 0.50
C VAL A 69 4.58 -1.13 -0.59
N ILE A 70 4.01 -0.72 -1.73
CA ILE A 70 4.74 -0.16 -2.86
C ILE A 70 5.31 1.21 -2.50
N ASP A 71 4.50 2.08 -1.91
CA ASP A 71 4.90 3.40 -1.42
C ASP A 71 6.06 3.30 -0.41
N ALA A 72 5.89 2.50 0.64
CA ALA A 72 6.97 2.24 1.60
C ALA A 72 8.21 1.58 0.95
N GLY A 73 8.01 0.85 -0.15
CA GLY A 73 9.05 0.21 -0.93
C GLY A 73 9.97 1.17 -1.69
N GLN A 74 9.54 2.41 -1.94
CA GLN A 74 10.35 3.42 -2.60
C GLN A 74 11.54 3.86 -1.73
N TYR A 75 11.39 3.79 -0.40
CA TYR A 75 12.36 4.29 0.58
C TYR A 75 13.30 3.20 1.14
N ARG A 76 13.38 2.03 0.50
CA ARG A 76 14.26 0.94 0.94
C ARG A 76 15.70 1.21 0.51
N SER A 77 16.65 0.93 1.40
CA SER A 77 18.09 1.02 1.09
C SER A 77 18.54 0.00 0.03
N SER A 78 17.92 -1.18 0.01
CA SER A 78 18.19 -2.23 -0.98
C SER A 78 16.98 -2.44 -1.89
N ARG A 79 17.23 -2.37 -3.22
CA ARG A 79 16.25 -2.55 -4.30
C ARG A 79 14.97 -1.70 -4.09
N PRO A 80 15.09 -0.37 -4.04
CA PRO A 80 13.94 0.52 -3.97
C PRO A 80 13.01 0.33 -5.18
N ILE A 81 11.72 0.58 -4.98
CA ILE A 81 10.74 0.58 -6.08
C ILE A 81 10.82 1.93 -6.79
N HIS A 82 11.23 1.94 -8.06
CA HIS A 82 11.30 3.15 -8.88
C HIS A 82 10.06 3.37 -9.76
N SER A 83 9.23 2.33 -9.94
CA SER A 83 8.01 2.42 -10.75
C SER A 83 6.83 1.83 -9.96
N PRO A 84 6.14 2.65 -9.15
CA PRO A 84 4.99 2.19 -8.38
C PRO A 84 3.88 1.58 -9.25
N GLY A 85 3.57 2.22 -10.38
CA GLY A 85 2.57 1.71 -11.33
C GLY A 85 2.99 0.39 -12.00
N GLY A 86 4.29 0.20 -12.27
CA GLY A 86 4.82 -1.07 -12.75
C GLY A 86 4.76 -2.16 -11.67
N ALA A 87 5.07 -1.80 -10.42
CA ALA A 87 5.01 -2.68 -9.27
C ALA A 87 3.58 -3.16 -8.99
N LEU A 88 2.57 -2.28 -9.03
CA LEU A 88 1.17 -2.66 -8.79
C LEU A 88 0.67 -3.66 -9.85
N ARG A 89 1.01 -3.43 -11.12
CA ARG A 89 0.71 -4.39 -12.20
C ARG A 89 1.41 -5.74 -11.98
N ALA A 90 2.66 -5.72 -11.52
CA ALA A 90 3.38 -6.96 -11.19
C ALA A 90 2.75 -7.70 -9.99
N PHE A 91 2.32 -6.97 -8.96
CA PHE A 91 1.61 -7.53 -7.82
C PHE A 91 0.29 -8.16 -8.26
N THR A 92 -0.47 -7.46 -9.10
CA THR A 92 -1.74 -7.95 -9.68
C THR A 92 -1.53 -9.24 -10.49
N ARG A 93 -0.51 -9.29 -11.37
CA ARG A 93 -0.17 -10.52 -12.10
C ARG A 93 0.21 -11.67 -11.17
N ARG A 94 1.01 -11.41 -10.12
CA ARG A 94 1.39 -12.42 -9.14
C ARG A 94 0.19 -12.90 -8.32
N HIS A 95 -0.75 -12.02 -7.98
CA HIS A 95 -1.97 -12.38 -7.26
C HIS A 95 -2.83 -13.32 -8.12
N LYS A 96 -3.08 -12.95 -9.39
CA LYS A 96 -3.81 -13.79 -10.35
C LYS A 96 -3.17 -15.18 -10.53
N ALA A 97 -1.86 -15.29 -10.39
CA ALA A 97 -1.12 -16.55 -10.45
C ALA A 97 -1.03 -17.32 -9.12
N GLY A 98 -1.62 -16.81 -8.02
CA GLY A 98 -1.49 -17.41 -6.68
C GLY A 98 -0.10 -17.28 -6.05
N GLN A 99 0.72 -16.34 -6.54
CA GLN A 99 2.14 -16.18 -6.19
C GLN A 99 2.44 -14.91 -5.38
N LEU A 100 1.44 -14.05 -5.12
CA LEU A 100 1.65 -12.84 -4.34
C LEU A 100 1.63 -13.16 -2.84
N ASN A 101 2.79 -13.06 -2.17
CA ASN A 101 2.86 -13.06 -0.71
C ASN A 101 2.71 -11.63 -0.16
N LEU A 102 1.47 -11.11 -0.16
CA LEU A 102 1.18 -9.77 0.32
C LEU A 102 1.39 -9.65 1.84
N THR A 103 0.98 -10.66 2.62
CA THR A 103 1.18 -10.69 4.07
C THR A 103 2.66 -10.59 4.45
N GLY A 104 3.54 -11.36 3.81
CA GLY A 104 4.98 -11.28 4.02
C GLY A 104 5.56 -9.92 3.62
N SER A 105 5.01 -9.30 2.57
CA SER A 105 5.42 -7.96 2.16
C SER A 105 5.07 -6.89 3.22
N ILE A 106 3.89 -7.00 3.85
CA ILE A 106 3.45 -6.15 4.96
C ILE A 106 4.31 -6.38 6.20
N ILE A 107 4.57 -7.64 6.57
CA ILE A 107 5.43 -7.97 7.72
C ILE A 107 6.82 -7.36 7.52
N GLY A 108 7.44 -7.58 6.35
CA GLY A 108 8.74 -6.99 6.06
C GLY A 108 8.74 -5.46 6.09
N MET A 109 7.64 -4.82 5.68
CA MET A 109 7.47 -3.36 5.78
C MET A 109 7.43 -2.90 7.25
N ILE A 110 6.66 -3.59 8.10
CA ILE A 110 6.57 -3.29 9.52
C ILE A 110 7.93 -3.46 10.21
N GLU A 111 8.63 -4.56 9.98
CA GLU A 111 9.92 -4.81 10.65
C GLU A 111 10.95 -3.73 10.27
N ARG A 112 11.07 -3.38 8.97
CA ARG A 112 11.97 -2.30 8.54
C ARG A 112 11.61 -0.93 9.11
N SER A 113 10.34 -0.67 9.40
CA SER A 113 9.93 0.61 10.00
C SER A 113 10.41 0.77 11.45
N ARG A 114 10.72 -0.34 12.14
CA ARG A 114 11.23 -0.34 13.53
C ARG A 114 12.75 -0.16 13.61
N GLU A 115 13.44 -0.39 12.50
CA GLU A 115 14.90 -0.27 12.40
C GLU A 115 15.36 1.16 12.05
N LYS A 116 14.42 2.07 11.78
CA LYS A 116 14.64 3.50 11.54
C LYS A 116 14.61 4.27 12.85
#